data_AF-A0A443PWT2-F1
#
_entry.id   AF-A0A443PWT2-F1
#
_cell.length_a   1.000
_cell.length_b   1.000
_cell.length_c   1.000
_cell.angle_alpha   90.00
_cell.angle_beta   90.00
_cell.angle_gamma   90.00
#
_symmetry.space_group_name_H-M   'P 1'
#
loop_
_entity.id
_entity.type
_entity.pdbx_description
1 polymer ?
#
loop_
_entity_poly.entity_id
_entity_poly.type
_entity_poly.pdbx_seq_one_letter_code
_entity_poly.pdbx_strand_id
1 'polypeptide(L)'
;MEGGDKVGKGEDGGPIATWLNKHRQLYLESTRHPFILSIKHGSVDISSFKRWLGQDYIFVREFIPFVASVLLKAWKETDDASDIDIILGGIASLNDEISWFKKEASKWDVPLSGNAPQKPNRDYCRFLESLMGSDIEYSVAITAFWAIEAVYQESFSLCLEDDSRTPEELMGTCQRWGNEDFRQYCCSLCRIANRSLAKATEDVVMKAEEAFVHVLEKEVGFWNMSYGDS
;
A
#
# COMPACT_ATOMS: atom_id res chain seq x y z
N MET A 1 34.33 -5.95 2.19
CA MET A 1 33.69 -6.93 1.30
C MET A 1 32.25 -7.00 1.76
N GLU A 2 31.49 -5.98 1.38
CA GLU A 2 30.58 -5.98 0.22
C GLU A 2 29.31 -6.77 0.53
N GLY A 3 28.25 -6.00 0.79
CA GLY A 3 26.87 -6.43 1.01
C GLY A 3 25.98 -5.22 0.78
N GLY A 4 26.12 -4.60 -0.40
CA GLY A 4 25.21 -3.57 -0.87
C GLY A 4 24.08 -4.25 -1.63
N ASP A 5 22.91 -4.37 -1.01
CA ASP A 5 21.73 -4.89 -1.67
C ASP A 5 20.92 -3.77 -2.36
N LYS A 6 21.16 -3.75 -3.66
CA LYS A 6 20.32 -3.37 -4.79
C LYS A 6 18.91 -2.86 -4.48
N VAL A 7 18.84 -1.55 -4.22
CA VAL A 7 17.70 -0.75 -4.70
C VAL A 7 17.67 -0.85 -6.23
N GLY A 8 16.49 -1.13 -6.78
CA GLY A 8 16.26 -1.34 -8.21
C GLY A 8 16.87 -0.24 -9.07
N LYS A 9 17.82 -0.64 -9.92
CA LYS A 9 18.37 0.22 -10.99
C LYS A 9 17.28 0.46 -12.04
N GLY A 10 16.52 1.52 -11.84
CA GLY A 10 15.53 2.00 -12.82
C GLY A 10 15.07 3.46 -12.66
N GLU A 11 15.28 4.13 -11.52
CA GLU A 11 14.58 5.40 -11.21
C GLU A 11 15.43 6.42 -10.41
N ASP A 12 16.71 6.59 -10.76
CA ASP A 12 17.56 7.60 -10.12
C ASP A 12 17.20 9.02 -10.63
N GLY A 13 16.36 9.75 -9.88
CA GLY A 13 16.24 11.22 -10.00
C GLY A 13 14.86 11.86 -9.94
N GLY A 14 13.77 11.11 -9.70
CA GLY A 14 12.42 11.67 -9.62
C GLY A 14 12.06 12.33 -8.28
N PRO A 15 10.98 13.12 -8.20
CA PRO A 15 10.46 13.67 -6.93
C PRO A 15 10.26 12.60 -5.85
N ILE A 16 9.72 11.43 -6.23
CA ILE A 16 9.50 10.31 -5.31
C ILE A 16 10.80 9.79 -4.69
N ALA A 17 11.86 9.60 -5.49
CA ALA A 17 13.15 9.16 -4.98
C ALA A 17 13.75 10.18 -3.98
N THR A 18 13.51 11.47 -4.21
CA THR A 18 13.89 12.54 -3.27
C THR A 18 13.12 12.42 -1.95
N TRP A 19 11.81 12.18 -2.01
CA TRP A 19 10.97 12.02 -0.82
C TRP A 19 11.28 10.75 -0.03
N LEU A 20 11.55 9.62 -0.70
CA LEU A 20 11.99 8.39 -0.05
C LEU A 20 13.29 8.59 0.74
N ASN A 21 14.21 9.42 0.23
CA ASN A 21 15.42 9.78 0.96
C ASN A 21 15.14 10.76 2.10
N LYS A 22 14.33 11.80 1.86
CA LYS A 22 13.98 12.83 2.85
C LYS A 22 13.21 12.26 4.05
N HIS A 23 12.26 11.36 3.79
CA HIS A 23 11.36 10.75 4.79
C HIS A 23 11.73 9.29 5.09
N ARG A 24 13.00 8.92 4.87
CA ARG A 24 13.49 7.55 4.94
C ARG A 24 13.11 6.84 6.25
N GLN A 25 13.18 7.55 7.37
CA GLN A 25 12.87 6.95 8.67
C GLN A 25 11.40 6.51 8.76
N LEU A 26 10.47 7.39 8.39
CA LEU A 26 9.04 7.09 8.38
C LEU A 26 8.69 6.02 7.33
N TYR A 27 9.38 6.03 6.19
CA TYR A 27 9.24 4.98 5.18
C TYR A 27 9.70 3.60 5.71
N LEU A 28 10.79 3.54 6.46
CA LEU A 28 11.24 2.30 7.10
C LEU A 28 10.29 1.85 8.21
N GLU A 29 9.70 2.78 8.97
CA GLU A 29 8.72 2.44 10.02
C GLU A 29 7.42 1.87 9.44
N SER A 30 6.98 2.35 8.28
CA SER A 30 5.79 1.85 7.58
C SER A 30 6.02 0.53 6.84
N THR A 31 7.24 0.27 6.35
CA THR A 31 7.55 -0.95 5.57
C THR A 31 8.21 -2.08 6.37
N ARG A 32 8.92 -1.74 7.45
CA ARG A 32 9.61 -2.69 8.34
C ARG A 32 9.00 -2.70 9.73
N HIS A 33 7.67 -2.52 9.79
CA HIS A 33 6.95 -2.43 11.06
C HIS A 33 7.14 -3.72 11.89
N PRO A 34 7.20 -3.66 13.24
CA PRO A 34 7.31 -4.85 14.09
C PRO A 34 6.31 -5.97 13.76
N PHE A 35 5.11 -5.61 13.31
CA PHE A 35 4.09 -6.58 12.90
C PHE A 35 4.57 -7.42 11.72
N ILE A 36 5.05 -6.77 10.65
CA ILE A 36 5.62 -7.41 9.47
C ILE A 36 6.87 -8.22 9.83
N LEU A 37 7.77 -7.67 10.64
CA LEU A 37 8.96 -8.39 11.08
C LEU A 37 8.62 -9.62 11.93
N SER A 38 7.53 -9.58 12.71
CA SER A 38 7.07 -10.75 13.45
C SER A 38 6.56 -11.86 12.52
N ILE A 39 5.95 -11.51 11.38
CA ILE A 39 5.58 -12.48 10.33
C ILE A 39 6.83 -13.04 9.68
N LYS A 40 7.78 -12.19 9.28
CA LYS A 40 9.08 -12.62 8.71
C LYS A 40 9.80 -13.59 9.63
N HIS A 41 9.86 -13.33 10.93
CA HIS A 41 10.59 -14.16 11.89
C HIS A 41 9.79 -15.37 12.42
N GLY A 42 8.53 -15.53 12.02
CA GLY A 42 7.67 -16.62 12.48
C GLY A 42 7.24 -16.51 13.94
N SER A 43 7.32 -15.32 14.52
CA SER A 43 6.95 -15.04 15.92
C SER A 43 5.63 -14.29 16.06
N VAL A 44 4.90 -14.08 14.95
CA VAL A 44 3.62 -13.37 14.93
C VAL A 44 2.58 -14.12 15.77
N ASP A 45 1.85 -13.37 16.60
CA ASP A 45 0.66 -13.91 17.26
C ASP A 45 -0.48 -14.02 16.25
N ILE A 46 -1.10 -15.18 16.17
CA ILE A 46 -2.24 -15.43 15.29
C ILE A 46 -3.40 -14.49 15.62
N SER A 47 -3.57 -14.06 16.88
CA SER A 47 -4.60 -13.07 17.22
C SER A 47 -4.35 -11.72 16.53
N SER A 48 -3.08 -11.31 16.41
CA SER A 48 -2.67 -10.11 15.68
C SER A 48 -2.91 -10.24 14.19
N PHE A 49 -2.57 -11.39 13.61
CA PHE A 49 -2.88 -11.68 12.20
C PHE A 49 -4.38 -11.63 11.91
N LYS A 50 -5.21 -12.27 12.74
CA LYS A 50 -6.67 -12.25 12.59
C LYS A 50 -7.26 -10.84 12.70
N ARG A 51 -6.70 -10.01 13.60
CA ARG A 51 -7.10 -8.61 13.77
C ARG A 51 -6.77 -7.78 12.53
N TRP A 52 -5.54 -7.91 12.00
CA TRP A 52 -5.15 -7.31 10.73
C TRP A 52 -6.09 -7.75 9.60
N LEU A 53 -6.30 -9.07 9.42
CA LEU A 53 -7.14 -9.63 8.35
C LEU A 53 -8.55 -9.03 8.34
N GLY A 54 -9.18 -8.91 9.51
CA GLY A 54 -10.53 -8.35 9.63
C GLY A 54 -10.59 -6.84 9.37
N GLN A 55 -9.58 -6.08 9.77
CA GLN A 55 -9.52 -4.63 9.55
C GLN A 55 -9.13 -4.30 8.10
N ASP A 56 -8.20 -5.06 7.52
CA ASP A 56 -7.74 -4.86 6.15
C ASP A 56 -8.79 -5.22 5.12
N TYR A 57 -9.65 -6.19 5.41
CA TYR A 57 -10.87 -6.40 4.62
C TYR A 57 -11.79 -5.16 4.57
N ILE A 58 -11.90 -4.40 5.66
CA ILE A 58 -12.69 -3.15 5.67
C ILE A 58 -11.96 -2.09 4.83
N PHE A 59 -10.65 -1.95 5.02
CA PHE A 59 -9.83 -0.99 4.28
C PHE A 59 -9.92 -1.21 2.77
N VAL A 60 -9.70 -2.44 2.29
CA VAL A 60 -9.76 -2.77 0.86
C VAL A 60 -11.13 -2.41 0.24
N ARG A 61 -12.23 -2.54 0.99
CA ARG A 61 -13.55 -2.14 0.50
C ARG A 61 -13.70 -0.64 0.30
N GLU A 62 -13.05 0.17 1.14
CA GLU A 62 -12.97 1.63 0.98
C GLU A 62 -11.87 2.06 0.00
N PHE A 63 -10.87 1.22 -0.22
CA PHE A 63 -9.83 1.43 -1.21
C PHE A 63 -10.35 1.32 -2.64
N ILE A 64 -11.26 0.38 -2.92
CA ILE A 64 -11.90 0.21 -4.25
C ILE A 64 -12.48 1.52 -4.81
N PRO A 65 -13.38 2.26 -4.11
CA PRO A 65 -13.92 3.52 -4.63
C PRO A 65 -12.85 4.61 -4.77
N PHE A 66 -11.82 4.61 -3.92
CA PHE A 66 -10.68 5.51 -4.08
C PHE A 66 -9.94 5.21 -5.40
N VAL A 67 -9.55 3.97 -5.68
CA VAL A 67 -8.86 3.61 -6.93
C VAL A 67 -9.76 3.87 -8.15
N ALA A 68 -11.07 3.64 -8.05
CA ALA A 68 -12.02 4.02 -9.10
C ALA A 68 -12.04 5.53 -9.36
N SER A 69 -11.92 6.36 -8.32
CA SER A 69 -11.80 7.82 -8.48
C SER A 69 -10.49 8.22 -9.16
N VAL A 70 -9.39 7.53 -8.87
CA VAL A 70 -8.09 7.73 -9.51
C VAL A 70 -8.18 7.36 -10.99
N LEU A 71 -8.86 6.25 -11.33
CA LEU A 71 -9.11 5.86 -12.73
C LEU A 71 -9.91 6.94 -13.49
N LEU A 72 -10.93 7.53 -12.86
CA LEU A 72 -11.71 8.61 -13.46
C LEU A 72 -10.88 9.89 -13.68
N LYS A 73 -9.95 10.20 -12.77
CA LYS A 73 -8.99 11.30 -12.94
C LYS A 73 -7.99 11.00 -14.05
N ALA A 74 -7.42 9.80 -14.06
CA ALA A 74 -6.50 9.34 -15.11
C ALA A 74 -7.14 9.46 -16.50
N TRP A 75 -8.38 9.00 -16.66
CA TRP A 75 -9.11 9.12 -17.94
C TRP A 75 -9.26 10.58 -18.44
N LYS A 76 -9.32 11.56 -17.53
CA LYS A 76 -9.46 12.99 -17.90
C LYS A 76 -8.14 13.70 -18.11
N GLU A 77 -7.12 13.33 -17.35
CA GLU A 77 -5.90 14.15 -17.16
C GLU A 77 -4.64 13.48 -17.70
N THR A 78 -4.64 12.17 -17.98
CA THR A 78 -3.43 11.51 -18.49
C THR A 78 -3.20 11.80 -19.98
N ASP A 79 -1.92 11.95 -20.32
CA ASP A 79 -1.44 12.01 -21.70
C ASP A 79 -1.10 10.62 -22.28
N ASP A 80 -1.08 9.59 -21.43
CA ASP A 80 -0.71 8.21 -21.80
C ASP A 80 -1.85 7.25 -21.50
N ALA A 81 -2.50 6.76 -22.55
CA ALA A 81 -3.64 5.86 -22.43
C ALA A 81 -3.30 4.55 -21.69
N SER A 82 -2.03 4.13 -21.67
CA SER A 82 -1.61 2.93 -20.93
C SER A 82 -1.75 3.07 -19.41
N ASP A 83 -1.81 4.30 -18.88
CA ASP A 83 -2.05 4.54 -17.45
C ASP A 83 -3.42 4.04 -17.01
N ILE A 84 -4.42 4.21 -17.89
CA ILE A 84 -5.78 3.76 -17.65
C ILE A 84 -5.80 2.23 -17.54
N ASP A 85 -5.10 1.54 -18.43
CA ASP A 85 -5.01 0.07 -18.42
C ASP A 85 -4.31 -0.44 -17.16
N ILE A 86 -3.24 0.22 -16.73
CA ILE A 86 -2.51 -0.13 -15.50
C ILE A 86 -3.42 0.03 -14.27
N ILE A 87 -4.08 1.18 -14.11
CA ILE A 87 -4.96 1.45 -12.97
C ILE A 87 -6.18 0.52 -12.99
N LEU A 88 -6.74 0.25 -14.17
CA LEU A 88 -7.85 -0.69 -14.34
C LEU A 88 -7.45 -2.12 -13.95
N GLY A 89 -6.24 -2.56 -14.29
CA GLY A 89 -5.68 -3.84 -13.86
C GLY A 89 -5.58 -3.95 -12.34
N GLY A 90 -5.24 -2.86 -11.66
CA GLY A 90 -5.30 -2.76 -10.19
C GLY A 90 -6.71 -3.02 -9.64
N ILE A 91 -7.72 -2.31 -10.16
CA ILE A 91 -9.12 -2.50 -9.74
C ILE A 91 -9.59 -3.94 -9.99
N ALA A 92 -9.25 -4.53 -11.13
CA ALA A 92 -9.60 -5.92 -11.41
C ALA A 92 -8.99 -6.88 -10.36
N SER A 93 -7.73 -6.63 -9.96
CA SER A 93 -7.03 -7.42 -8.93
C SER A 93 -7.67 -7.28 -7.55
N LEU A 94 -8.26 -6.12 -7.22
CA LEU A 94 -9.00 -5.91 -5.97
C LEU A 94 -10.26 -6.80 -5.86
N ASN A 95 -10.88 -7.20 -6.98
CA ASN A 95 -11.99 -8.15 -6.92
C ASN A 95 -11.52 -9.56 -6.50
N ASP A 96 -10.37 -9.99 -7.01
CA ASP A 96 -9.74 -11.25 -6.60
C ASP A 96 -9.24 -11.16 -5.15
N GLU A 97 -8.84 -9.97 -4.70
CA GLU A 97 -8.48 -9.67 -3.32
C GLU A 97 -9.62 -9.88 -2.34
N ILE A 98 -10.78 -9.29 -2.62
CA ILE A 98 -11.98 -9.48 -1.80
C ILE A 98 -12.35 -10.96 -1.71
N SER A 99 -12.17 -11.70 -2.81
CA SER A 99 -12.42 -13.15 -2.84
C SER A 99 -11.42 -13.92 -1.98
N TRP A 100 -10.15 -13.51 -1.99
CA TRP A 100 -9.11 -14.07 -1.13
C TRP A 100 -9.38 -13.77 0.36
N PHE A 101 -9.70 -12.53 0.72
CA PHE A 101 -10.02 -12.15 2.11
C PHE A 101 -11.19 -12.97 2.67
N LYS A 102 -12.23 -13.22 1.87
CA LYS A 102 -13.37 -14.07 2.28
C LYS A 102 -12.95 -15.51 2.57
N LYS A 103 -12.05 -16.06 1.77
CA LYS A 103 -11.52 -17.43 1.96
C LYS A 103 -10.65 -17.51 3.21
N GLU A 104 -9.71 -16.58 3.38
CA GLU A 104 -8.86 -16.55 4.58
C GLU A 104 -9.69 -16.29 5.83
N ALA A 105 -10.65 -15.38 5.81
CA ALA A 105 -11.50 -15.13 6.97
C ALA A 105 -12.29 -16.37 7.38
N SER A 106 -12.77 -17.17 6.41
CA SER A 106 -13.41 -18.46 6.69
C SER A 106 -12.44 -19.49 7.26
N LYS A 107 -11.20 -19.55 6.74
CA LYS A 107 -10.15 -20.46 7.23
C LYS A 107 -9.74 -20.14 8.68
N TRP A 108 -9.69 -18.85 9.01
CA TRP A 108 -9.23 -18.36 10.31
C TRP A 108 -10.35 -18.08 11.31
N ASP A 109 -11.61 -18.36 10.97
CA ASP A 109 -12.79 -18.06 11.79
C ASP A 109 -12.85 -16.58 12.21
N VAL A 110 -12.60 -15.68 11.25
CA VAL A 110 -12.68 -14.23 11.43
C VAL A 110 -14.02 -13.75 10.86
N PRO A 111 -14.93 -13.19 11.69
CA PRO A 111 -16.18 -12.65 11.18
C PRO A 111 -15.89 -11.42 10.32
N LEU A 112 -16.36 -11.37 9.08
CA LEU A 112 -16.22 -10.18 8.22
C LEU A 112 -17.39 -9.20 8.32
N SER A 113 -18.53 -9.67 8.84
CA SER A 113 -19.72 -8.86 9.08
C SER A 113 -19.79 -8.41 10.53
N GLY A 114 -20.09 -7.13 10.77
CA GLY A 114 -20.30 -6.59 12.12
C GLY A 114 -19.03 -6.11 12.84
N ASN A 115 -17.84 -6.26 12.23
CA ASN A 115 -16.64 -5.64 12.73
C ASN A 115 -16.69 -4.12 12.51
N ALA A 116 -16.55 -3.36 13.60
CA ALA A 116 -16.35 -1.93 13.49
C ALA A 116 -14.90 -1.62 13.08
N PRO A 117 -14.68 -0.65 12.18
CA PRO A 117 -13.33 -0.17 11.90
C PRO A 117 -12.75 0.45 13.18
N GLN A 118 -11.53 0.05 13.53
CA GLN A 118 -10.79 0.69 14.61
C GLN A 118 -10.43 2.13 14.23
N LYS A 119 -10.01 2.92 15.21
CA LYS A 119 -9.68 4.34 14.99
C LYS A 119 -8.66 4.54 13.86
N PRO A 120 -7.51 3.84 13.82
CA PRO A 120 -6.54 4.02 12.72
C PRO A 120 -7.15 3.73 11.35
N ASN A 121 -7.89 2.61 11.22
CA ASN A 121 -8.56 2.23 9.98
C ASN A 121 -9.59 3.28 9.53
N ARG A 122 -10.49 3.71 10.43
CA ARG A 122 -11.48 4.75 10.13
C ARG A 122 -10.83 6.09 9.75
N ASP A 123 -9.72 6.44 10.38
CA ASP A 123 -8.97 7.66 10.08
C ASP A 123 -8.27 7.55 8.72
N TYR A 124 -7.90 6.34 8.30
CA TYR A 124 -7.35 6.04 6.97
C TYR A 124 -8.43 6.10 5.90
N CYS A 125 -9.57 5.44 6.08
CA CYS A 125 -10.69 5.49 5.13
C CYS A 125 -11.17 6.93 4.88
N ARG A 126 -11.26 7.76 5.94
CA ARG A 126 -11.60 9.18 5.79
C ARG A 126 -10.55 9.97 5.01
N PHE A 127 -9.28 9.60 5.12
CA PHE A 127 -8.23 10.18 4.30
C PHE A 127 -8.38 9.77 2.82
N LEU A 128 -8.68 8.50 2.53
CA LEU A 128 -8.99 8.06 1.17
C LEU A 128 -10.18 8.83 0.57
N GLU A 129 -11.27 8.97 1.34
CA GLU A 129 -12.44 9.77 0.94
C GLU A 129 -12.05 11.22 0.61
N SER A 130 -11.17 11.84 1.39
CA SER A 130 -10.71 13.21 1.14
C SER A 130 -9.93 13.34 -0.18
N LEU A 131 -9.19 12.30 -0.58
CA LEU A 131 -8.43 12.27 -1.84
C LEU A 131 -9.32 12.04 -3.08
N MET A 132 -10.57 11.63 -2.89
CA MET A 132 -11.54 11.43 -3.97
C MET A 132 -12.20 12.74 -4.43
N GLY A 133 -11.97 13.85 -3.73
CA GLY A 133 -12.53 15.16 -4.04
C GLY A 133 -12.24 15.62 -5.47
N SER A 134 -13.17 16.35 -6.08
CA SER A 134 -12.99 16.92 -7.42
C SER A 134 -11.94 18.03 -7.47
N ASP A 135 -11.64 18.62 -6.32
CA ASP A 135 -10.63 19.63 -6.06
C ASP A 135 -9.21 19.04 -5.89
N ILE A 136 -9.08 17.73 -5.72
CA ILE A 136 -7.80 17.03 -5.61
C ILE A 136 -7.21 16.78 -7.00
N GLU A 137 -5.96 17.18 -7.20
CA GLU A 137 -5.24 17.02 -8.46
C GLU A 137 -4.85 15.54 -8.69
N TYR A 138 -4.87 15.09 -9.96
CA TYR A 138 -4.52 13.70 -10.30
C TYR A 138 -3.15 13.29 -9.75
N SER A 139 -2.13 14.17 -9.86
CA SER A 139 -0.77 13.92 -9.36
C SER A 139 -0.73 13.60 -7.86
N VAL A 140 -1.60 14.20 -7.05
CA VAL A 140 -1.69 13.93 -5.61
C VAL A 140 -2.32 12.55 -5.38
N ALA A 141 -3.44 12.27 -6.05
CA ALA A 141 -4.17 11.03 -5.88
C ALA A 141 -3.37 9.80 -6.37
N ILE A 142 -2.69 9.88 -7.52
CA ILE A 142 -1.86 8.78 -8.04
C ILE A 142 -0.61 8.56 -7.19
N THR A 143 -0.06 9.61 -6.57
CA THR A 143 1.07 9.50 -5.62
C THR A 143 0.63 8.76 -4.36
N ALA A 144 -0.52 9.11 -3.79
CA ALA A 144 -1.08 8.40 -2.64
C ALA A 144 -1.37 6.94 -3.00
N PHE A 145 -1.96 6.68 -4.16
CA PHE A 145 -2.23 5.32 -4.63
C PHE A 145 -0.95 4.47 -4.74
N TRP A 146 0.07 4.99 -5.41
CA TRP A 146 1.38 4.33 -5.48
C TRP A 146 1.95 4.04 -4.10
N ALA A 147 1.91 5.01 -3.18
CA ALA A 147 2.51 4.88 -1.86
C ALA A 147 1.87 3.76 -1.03
N ILE A 148 0.54 3.62 -1.10
CA ILE A 148 -0.22 2.55 -0.41
C ILE A 148 0.25 1.18 -0.91
N GLU A 149 0.25 0.99 -2.24
CA GLU A 149 0.64 -0.28 -2.87
C GLU A 149 2.12 -0.61 -2.62
N ALA A 150 3.00 0.40 -2.67
CA ALA A 150 4.43 0.26 -2.43
C ALA A 150 4.74 -0.17 -1.00
N VAL A 151 4.02 0.36 0.01
CA VAL A 151 4.22 -0.04 1.41
C VAL A 151 3.88 -1.52 1.59
N TYR A 152 2.77 -1.99 1.03
CA TYR A 152 2.40 -3.41 1.08
C TYR A 152 3.42 -4.29 0.37
N GLN A 153 3.85 -3.89 -0.84
CA GLN A 153 4.82 -4.64 -1.62
C GLN A 153 6.13 -4.83 -0.88
N GLU A 154 6.72 -3.74 -0.39
CA GLU A 154 7.98 -3.77 0.34
C GLU A 154 7.83 -4.58 1.62
N SER A 155 6.78 -4.35 2.41
CA SER A 155 6.51 -5.06 3.66
C SER A 155 6.46 -6.59 3.48
N PHE A 156 5.62 -7.07 2.56
CA PHE A 156 5.45 -8.51 2.36
C PHE A 156 6.60 -9.16 1.59
N SER A 157 7.37 -8.40 0.81
CA SER A 157 8.57 -8.93 0.18
C SER A 157 9.64 -9.35 1.19
N LEU A 158 9.73 -8.68 2.36
CA LEU A 158 10.64 -9.06 3.45
C LEU A 158 10.35 -10.47 3.99
N CYS A 159 9.09 -10.88 3.96
CA CYS A 159 8.65 -12.20 4.40
C CYS A 159 9.03 -13.31 3.40
N LEU A 160 9.45 -12.96 2.19
CA LEU A 160 9.85 -13.90 1.14
C LEU A 160 11.37 -13.95 0.91
N GLU A 161 12.16 -13.18 1.65
CA GLU A 161 13.63 -13.23 1.59
C GLU A 161 14.16 -14.59 2.08
N ASP A 162 15.35 -15.00 1.62
CA ASP A 162 15.94 -16.32 1.89
C ASP A 162 16.15 -16.64 3.39
N ASP A 163 16.30 -15.60 4.23
CA ASP A 163 16.48 -15.73 5.68
C ASP A 163 15.16 -15.72 6.46
N SER A 164 14.02 -15.62 5.77
CA SER A 164 12.71 -15.58 6.41
C SER A 164 12.34 -16.92 7.04
N ARG A 165 11.57 -16.85 8.12
CA ARG A 165 10.97 -17.97 8.85
C ARG A 165 9.46 -17.85 8.87
N THR A 166 8.90 -17.31 7.80
CA THR A 166 7.46 -17.07 7.70
C THR A 166 6.70 -18.39 7.84
N PRO A 167 5.66 -18.44 8.71
CA PRO A 167 4.87 -19.65 8.89
C PRO A 167 4.23 -20.09 7.58
N GLU A 168 4.23 -21.40 7.30
CA GLU A 168 3.67 -21.96 6.06
C GLU A 168 2.22 -21.51 5.81
N GLU A 169 1.44 -21.43 6.87
CA GLU A 169 0.03 -21.01 6.84
C GLU A 169 -0.19 -19.54 6.45
N LEU A 170 0.84 -18.69 6.56
CA LEU A 170 0.87 -17.27 6.17
C LEU A 170 1.64 -17.02 4.87
N MET A 171 2.27 -18.05 4.30
CA MET A 171 3.05 -17.92 3.07
C MET A 171 2.18 -17.43 1.90
N GLY A 172 0.96 -17.93 1.79
CA GLY A 172 0.01 -17.48 0.76
C GLY A 172 -0.35 -16.00 0.86
N THR A 173 -0.41 -15.46 2.09
CA THR A 173 -0.58 -14.02 2.34
C THR A 173 0.64 -13.24 1.85
N CYS A 174 1.84 -13.68 2.23
CA CYS A 174 3.07 -12.98 1.86
C CYS A 174 3.32 -13.03 0.34
N GLN A 175 3.00 -14.14 -0.31
CA GLN A 175 3.08 -14.28 -1.76
C GLN A 175 2.12 -13.35 -2.51
N ARG A 176 1.01 -12.91 -1.90
CA ARG A 176 0.03 -12.04 -2.57
C ARG A 176 0.62 -10.68 -2.92
N TRP A 177 1.33 -10.05 -1.98
CA TRP A 177 1.92 -8.72 -2.16
C TRP A 177 3.45 -8.73 -2.23
N GLY A 178 4.12 -9.80 -1.82
CA GLY A 178 5.59 -9.89 -1.87
C GLY A 178 6.16 -10.38 -3.20
N ASN A 179 5.31 -10.83 -4.14
CA ASN A 179 5.76 -11.41 -5.41
C ASN A 179 6.28 -10.35 -6.41
N GLU A 180 6.99 -10.82 -7.44
CA GLU A 180 7.60 -9.97 -8.45
C GLU A 180 6.57 -9.28 -9.36
N ASP A 181 5.44 -9.92 -9.67
CA ASP A 181 4.40 -9.32 -10.52
C ASP A 181 3.81 -8.07 -9.87
N PHE A 182 3.54 -8.14 -8.56
CA PHE A 182 3.08 -7.00 -7.77
C PHE A 182 4.17 -5.93 -7.63
N ARG A 183 5.44 -6.32 -7.50
CA ARG A 183 6.57 -5.37 -7.58
C ARG A 183 6.58 -4.60 -8.90
N GLN A 184 6.43 -5.28 -10.03
CA GLN A 184 6.38 -4.63 -11.34
C GLN A 184 5.17 -3.71 -11.50
N TYR A 185 4.03 -4.09 -10.93
CA TYR A 185 2.85 -3.24 -10.86
C TYR A 185 3.12 -1.95 -10.06
N CYS A 186 3.68 -2.05 -8.86
CA CYS A 186 4.06 -0.88 -8.06
C CYS A 186 5.11 0.01 -8.76
N CYS A 187 6.09 -0.58 -9.44
CA CYS A 187 7.03 0.18 -10.28
C CYS A 187 6.31 0.93 -11.42
N SER A 188 5.29 0.32 -12.03
CA SER A 188 4.51 0.97 -13.08
C SER A 188 3.74 2.18 -12.52
N LEU A 189 3.11 2.04 -11.36
CA LEU A 189 2.47 3.15 -10.64
C LEU A 189 3.46 4.27 -10.29
N CYS A 190 4.68 3.91 -9.84
CA CYS A 190 5.74 4.88 -9.52
C CYS A 190 6.10 5.74 -10.73
N ARG A 191 6.23 5.11 -11.92
CA ARG A 191 6.52 5.82 -13.18
C ARG A 191 5.39 6.77 -13.56
N ILE A 192 4.13 6.34 -13.42
CA ILE A 192 2.96 7.19 -13.67
C ILE A 192 3.00 8.42 -12.75
N ALA A 193 3.18 8.19 -11.44
CA ALA A 193 3.23 9.26 -10.46
C ALA A 193 4.38 10.24 -10.72
N ASN A 194 5.60 9.75 -10.95
CA ASN A 194 6.74 10.61 -11.30
C ASN A 194 6.50 11.43 -12.56
N ARG A 195 5.92 10.84 -13.61
CA ARG A 195 5.58 11.56 -14.86
C ARG A 195 4.52 12.63 -14.62
N SER A 196 3.52 12.35 -13.80
CA SER A 196 2.48 13.31 -13.42
C SER A 196 3.05 14.47 -12.60
N LEU A 197 3.95 14.17 -11.65
CA LEU A 197 4.62 15.16 -10.80
C LEU A 197 5.59 16.06 -11.59
N ALA A 198 6.27 15.52 -12.60
CA ALA A 198 7.18 16.30 -13.45
C ALA A 198 6.47 17.43 -14.24
N LYS A 199 5.15 17.34 -14.42
CA LYS A 199 4.32 18.34 -15.12
C LYS A 199 3.53 19.23 -14.15
N ALA A 200 3.52 18.89 -12.87
CA ALA A 200 2.75 19.57 -11.86
C ALA A 200 3.39 20.90 -11.45
N THR A 201 2.58 21.82 -10.93
CA THR A 201 3.09 23.04 -10.30
C THR A 201 3.76 22.71 -8.96
N GLU A 202 4.62 23.59 -8.47
CA GLU A 202 5.29 23.40 -7.17
C GLU A 202 4.29 23.21 -6.01
N ASP A 203 3.16 23.91 -6.03
CA ASP A 203 2.07 23.75 -5.05
C ASP A 203 1.50 22.32 -5.05
N VAL A 204 1.26 21.76 -6.24
CA VAL A 204 0.75 20.39 -6.39
C VAL A 204 1.80 19.35 -5.98
N VAL A 205 3.07 19.59 -6.29
CA VAL A 205 4.18 18.72 -5.84
C VAL A 205 4.27 18.71 -4.31
N MET A 206 4.11 19.87 -3.66
CA MET A 206 4.09 19.98 -2.20
C MET A 206 2.89 19.23 -1.59
N LYS A 207 1.68 19.40 -2.13
CA LYS A 207 0.49 18.63 -1.72
C LYS A 207 0.67 17.12 -1.89
N ALA A 208 1.32 16.70 -2.98
CA ALA A 208 1.59 15.29 -3.23
C ALA A 208 2.62 14.73 -2.24
N GLU A 209 3.63 15.50 -1.86
CA GLU A 209 4.56 15.13 -0.79
C GLU A 209 3.84 15.01 0.56
N GLU A 210 2.95 15.95 0.89
CA GLU A 210 2.14 15.89 2.10
C GLU A 210 1.23 14.65 2.11
N ALA A 211 0.61 14.32 0.99
CA ALA A 211 -0.20 13.12 0.86
C ALA A 211 0.65 11.84 1.02
N PHE A 212 1.85 11.80 0.43
CA PHE A 212 2.81 10.71 0.61
C PHE A 212 3.16 10.51 2.09
N VAL A 213 3.53 11.58 2.80
CA VAL A 213 3.85 11.50 4.23
C VAL A 213 2.65 11.01 5.04
N HIS A 214 1.45 11.56 4.78
CA HIS A 214 0.23 11.11 5.45
C HIS A 214 -0.06 9.62 5.21
N VAL A 215 0.15 9.09 4.00
CA VAL A 215 0.03 7.65 3.73
C VAL A 215 0.94 6.87 4.68
N LEU A 216 2.23 7.22 4.77
CA LEU A 216 3.17 6.49 5.62
C LEU A 216 2.76 6.54 7.11
N GLU A 217 2.29 7.69 7.60
CA GLU A 217 1.77 7.83 8.97
C GLU A 217 0.53 6.95 9.20
N LYS A 218 -0.39 6.90 8.23
CA LYS A 218 -1.57 6.04 8.29
C LYS A 218 -1.19 4.56 8.27
N GLU A 219 -0.23 4.16 7.45
CA GLU A 219 0.30 2.79 7.41
C GLU A 219 0.89 2.38 8.76
N VAL A 220 1.74 3.22 9.38
CA VAL A 220 2.25 2.95 10.74
C VAL A 220 1.11 2.80 11.75
N GLY A 221 0.13 3.70 11.72
CA GLY A 221 -1.06 3.60 12.59
C GLY A 221 -1.87 2.33 12.35
N PHE A 222 -1.99 1.92 11.10
CA PHE A 222 -2.68 0.71 10.66
C PHE A 222 -1.96 -0.54 11.17
N TRP A 223 -0.64 -0.64 11.00
CA TRP A 223 0.12 -1.77 11.52
C TRP A 223 0.06 -1.87 13.04
N ASN A 224 0.11 -0.75 13.75
CA ASN A 224 -0.01 -0.70 15.20
C ASN A 224 -1.32 -1.31 15.71
N MET A 225 -2.43 -1.11 14.99
CA MET A 225 -3.73 -1.66 15.37
C MET A 225 -3.78 -3.19 15.35
N SER A 226 -2.80 -3.84 14.70
CA SER A 226 -2.68 -5.30 14.66
C SER A 226 -2.24 -5.85 16.01
N TYR A 227 -1.53 -5.06 16.81
CA TYR A 227 -1.31 -5.35 18.22
C TYR A 227 -2.58 -4.99 18.99
N GLY A 228 -3.01 -5.87 19.91
CA GLY A 228 -4.18 -5.55 20.73
C GLY A 228 -3.87 -4.36 21.64
N ASP A 229 -4.90 -3.63 22.05
CA ASP A 229 -4.77 -2.74 23.21
C ASP A 229 -4.36 -3.62 24.40
N SER A 230 -3.11 -3.50 24.84
CA SER A 230 -2.62 -4.10 26.09
C SER A 230 -3.31 -3.47 27.29
#